data_AF-A0A4Y2KUG7-F1
#
_entry.id   AF-A0A4Y2KUG7-F1
#
_cell.length_a   1.000
_cell.length_b   1.000
_cell.length_c   1.000
_cell.angle_alpha   90.00
_cell.angle_beta   90.00
_cell.angle_gamma   90.00
#
_symmetry.space_group_name_H-M   'P 1'
#
loop_
_entity.id
_entity.type
_entity.pdbx_description
1 polymer ?
#
loop_
_entity_poly.entity_id
_entity_poly.type
_entity_poly.pdbx_seq_one_letter_code
_entity_poly.pdbx_strand_id
1 'polypeptide(L)'
;MTEITGVEFNLIKRLVIILECINCNMKINLDKFAEFSRVTQDIYLRKYSWYPMPVSLHKILFHGRNIIEACILPIGLYSEEAQEARNKHNRQYRKLFTRKTFRISTNTDLLHRLLITSDPYIASLRAAPKSIKQKMDREMKKLLELSLSDEEDSVIVSEDSSEESSSSE
;
A
#
# COMPACT_ATOMS: atom_id res chain seq x y z
N MET A 1 -0.30 20.97 -8.08
CA MET A 1 -1.68 20.56 -7.69
C MET A 1 -2.41 21.66 -6.96
N THR A 2 -1.80 22.25 -5.92
CA THR A 2 -2.33 23.42 -5.20
C THR A 2 -2.57 24.65 -6.08
N GLU A 3 -1.66 24.92 -7.02
CA GLU A 3 -1.83 26.01 -8.00
C GLU A 3 -3.05 25.82 -8.92
N ILE A 4 -3.52 24.58 -9.10
CA ILE A 4 -4.62 24.25 -10.01
C ILE A 4 -5.94 24.16 -9.25
N THR A 5 -5.95 23.56 -8.05
CA THR A 5 -7.18 23.32 -7.28
C THR A 5 -7.52 24.40 -6.26
N GLY A 6 -6.58 25.32 -5.95
CA GLY A 6 -6.77 26.36 -4.94
C GLY A 6 -6.86 25.83 -3.50
N VAL A 7 -6.56 24.55 -3.28
CA VAL A 7 -6.56 23.92 -1.96
C VAL A 7 -5.26 24.23 -1.22
N GLU A 8 -5.34 24.35 0.11
CA GLU A 8 -4.21 24.70 0.94
C GLU A 8 -3.13 23.60 0.95
N PHE A 9 -1.87 23.98 0.69
CA PHE A 9 -0.75 23.05 0.53
C PHE A 9 -0.46 22.24 1.79
N ASN A 10 -0.52 22.87 2.96
CA ASN A 10 -0.20 22.22 4.23
C ASN A 10 -1.20 21.10 4.55
N LEU A 11 -2.49 21.32 4.33
CA LEU A 11 -3.51 20.29 4.46
C LEU A 11 -3.23 19.10 3.54
N ILE A 12 -2.93 19.33 2.26
CA ILE A 12 -2.61 18.25 1.31
C ILE A 12 -1.38 17.47 1.79
N LYS A 13 -0.30 18.17 2.16
CA LYS A 13 0.93 17.54 2.62
C LYS A 13 0.68 16.65 3.83
N ARG A 14 -0.08 17.14 4.82
CA ARG A 14 -0.44 16.36 6.02
C ARG A 14 -1.27 15.13 5.69
N LEU A 15 -2.23 15.24 4.78
CA LEU A 15 -3.03 14.09 4.34
C LEU A 15 -2.17 13.04 3.63
N VAL A 16 -1.22 13.47 2.79
CA VAL A 16 -0.27 12.55 2.15
C VAL A 16 0.54 11.81 3.21
N ILE A 17 1.10 12.51 4.21
CA ILE A 17 1.87 11.88 5.29
C ILE A 17 1.02 10.87 6.08
N ILE A 18 -0.24 11.20 6.38
CA ILE A 18 -1.15 10.27 7.08
C ILE A 18 -1.40 9.02 6.24
N LEU A 19 -1.67 9.18 4.95
CA LEU A 19 -1.92 8.05 4.05
C LEU A 19 -0.68 7.18 3.84
N GLU A 20 0.49 7.78 3.68
CA GLU A 20 1.76 7.06 3.64
C GLU A 20 2.00 6.28 4.95
N CYS A 21 1.72 6.91 6.09
CA CYS A 21 1.83 6.27 7.40
C CYS A 21 0.89 5.07 7.54
N ILE A 22 -0.34 5.15 7.05
CA ILE A 22 -1.28 4.02 7.06
C ILE A 22 -0.84 2.92 6.09
N ASN A 23 -0.31 3.27 4.92
CA ASN A 23 0.15 2.29 3.94
C ASN A 23 1.52 1.69 4.27
N CYS A 24 2.15 2.10 5.37
CA CYS A 24 3.41 1.51 5.79
C CYS A 24 3.18 0.18 6.52
N ASN A 25 4.07 -0.78 6.26
CA ASN A 25 4.06 -2.07 6.94
C ASN A 25 4.80 -2.03 8.29
N MET A 26 4.87 -0.86 8.93
CA MET A 26 5.60 -0.63 10.19
C MET A 26 4.66 -0.22 11.31
N LYS A 27 5.13 -0.37 12.55
CA LYS A 27 4.37 0.05 13.74
C LYS A 27 4.34 1.58 13.84
N ILE A 28 3.14 2.11 14.08
CA ILE A 28 2.88 3.55 14.18
C ILE A 28 2.83 3.93 15.65
N ASN A 29 3.46 5.05 16.01
CA ASN A 29 3.33 5.60 17.34
C ASN A 29 1.96 6.26 17.50
N LEU A 30 1.11 5.65 18.33
CA LEU A 30 -0.30 6.05 18.49
C LEU A 30 -0.49 7.47 19.01
N ASP A 31 0.39 7.94 19.90
CA ASP A 31 0.27 9.26 20.52
C ASP A 31 0.63 10.37 19.53
N LYS A 32 1.76 10.21 18.84
CA LYS A 32 2.19 11.16 17.81
C LYS A 32 1.21 11.19 16.64
N PHE A 33 0.68 10.03 16.23
CA PHE A 33 -0.31 9.96 15.17
C PHE A 33 -1.63 10.65 15.56
N ALA A 34 -2.08 10.49 16.80
CA ALA A 34 -3.29 11.14 17.30
C ALA A 34 -3.14 12.67 17.35
N GLU A 35 -1.99 13.17 17.81
CA GLU A 35 -1.69 14.61 17.80
C GLU A 35 -1.65 15.15 16.36
N PHE A 36 -0.97 14.45 15.45
CA PHE A 36 -0.88 14.84 14.05
C PHE A 36 -2.26 14.89 13.37
N SER A 37 -3.13 13.91 13.67
CA SER A 37 -4.48 13.84 13.15
C SER A 37 -5.38 14.96 13.70
N ARG A 38 -5.30 15.27 14.99
CA ARG A 38 -6.04 16.39 15.61
C ARG A 38 -5.68 17.74 15.00
N VAL A 39 -4.40 18.02 14.84
CA VAL A 39 -3.96 19.29 14.22
C VAL A 39 -4.47 19.39 12.78
N THR A 40 -4.46 18.28 12.03
CA THR A 40 -4.95 18.23 10.65
C THR A 40 -6.46 18.43 10.57
N GLN A 41 -7.22 17.85 11.51
CA GLN A 41 -8.65 18.07 11.67
C GLN A 41 -8.99 19.54 11.93
N ASP A 42 -8.26 20.20 12.83
CA ASP A 42 -8.50 21.61 13.15
C ASP A 42 -8.24 22.53 11.96
N ILE A 43 -7.22 22.22 11.14
CA ILE A 43 -6.95 22.96 9.90
C ILE A 43 -8.12 22.79 8.93
N TYR A 44 -8.62 21.57 8.77
CA TYR A 44 -9.78 21.29 7.91
C TYR A 44 -11.02 22.06 8.36
N LEU A 45 -11.38 21.99 9.65
CA LEU A 45 -12.56 22.67 10.18
C LEU A 45 -12.45 24.19 10.08
N ARG A 46 -11.27 24.77 10.29
CA ARG A 46 -11.05 26.22 10.17
C ARG A 46 -11.14 26.74 8.74
N LYS A 47 -10.63 25.97 7.76
CA LYS A 47 -10.52 26.41 6.35
C LYS A 47 -11.70 25.97 5.48
N TYR A 48 -12.30 24.83 5.80
CA TYR A 48 -13.30 24.16 4.98
C TYR A 48 -14.57 23.83 5.76
N SER A 49 -14.96 24.65 6.75
CA SER A 49 -16.19 24.48 7.53
C SER A 49 -17.47 24.37 6.69
N TRP A 50 -17.46 24.97 5.50
CA TRP A 50 -18.57 24.95 4.55
C TRP A 50 -18.77 23.59 3.86
N TYR A 51 -17.76 22.71 3.88
CA TYR A 51 -17.82 21.40 3.25
C TYR A 51 -17.84 20.29 4.32
N PRO A 52 -18.88 19.42 4.34
CA PRO A 52 -18.93 18.33 5.29
C PRO A 52 -17.82 17.32 5.02
N MET A 53 -17.10 16.91 6.06
CA MET A 53 -15.98 15.98 5.94
C MET A 53 -16.44 14.62 5.38
N PRO A 54 -15.77 14.06 4.36
CA PRO A 54 -16.08 12.73 3.86
C PRO A 54 -15.95 11.66 4.95
N VAL A 55 -16.79 10.64 4.91
CA VAL A 55 -16.82 9.57 5.94
C VAL A 55 -15.47 8.85 6.06
N SER A 56 -14.77 8.62 4.95
CA SER A 56 -13.43 8.03 4.95
C SER A 56 -12.42 8.90 5.70
N LEU A 57 -12.40 10.21 5.41
CA LEU A 57 -11.51 11.16 6.07
C LEU A 57 -11.85 11.32 7.55
N HIS A 58 -13.15 11.36 7.88
CA HIS A 58 -13.62 11.42 9.26
C HIS A 58 -13.16 10.19 10.06
N LYS A 59 -13.33 8.98 9.51
CA LYS A 59 -12.86 7.75 10.15
C LYS A 59 -11.34 7.77 10.38
N ILE A 60 -10.56 8.25 9.42
CA ILE A 60 -9.11 8.36 9.56
C ILE A 60 -8.72 9.37 10.66
N LEU A 61 -9.27 10.60 10.61
CA LEU A 61 -8.85 11.66 11.52
C LEU A 61 -9.38 11.50 12.96
N PHE A 62 -10.62 11.03 13.12
CA PHE A 62 -11.26 10.90 14.44
C PHE A 62 -11.09 9.51 15.05
N HIS A 63 -11.18 8.45 14.24
CA HIS A 63 -11.13 7.06 14.72
C HIS A 63 -9.82 6.34 14.37
N GLY A 64 -8.92 6.97 13.61
CA GLY A 64 -7.69 6.33 13.12
C GLY A 64 -6.85 5.75 14.24
N ARG A 65 -6.65 6.48 15.35
CA ARG A 65 -5.93 5.97 16.53
C ARG A 65 -6.54 4.66 17.04
N ASN A 66 -7.84 4.67 17.31
CA ASN A 66 -8.55 3.52 17.90
C ASN A 66 -8.53 2.31 16.95
N ILE A 67 -8.60 2.56 15.64
CA ILE A 67 -8.51 1.51 14.62
C ILE A 67 -7.11 0.89 14.63
N ILE A 68 -6.06 1.71 14.62
CA ILE A 68 -4.67 1.22 14.64
C ILE A 68 -4.38 0.47 15.94
N GLU A 69 -4.90 0.94 17.07
CA GLU A 69 -4.76 0.29 18.37
C GLU A 69 -5.45 -1.08 18.43
N ALA A 70 -6.59 -1.24 17.74
CA ALA A 70 -7.31 -2.51 17.68
C ALA A 70 -6.62 -3.55 16.76
N CYS A 71 -5.70 -3.12 15.89
CA CYS A 71 -4.98 -4.00 14.96
C CYS A 71 -3.79 -4.68 15.63
N ILE A 72 -3.69 -6.01 15.48
CA ILE A 72 -2.55 -6.79 16.02
C ILE A 72 -1.29 -6.59 15.19
N LEU A 73 -1.45 -6.46 13.87
CA LEU A 73 -0.39 -6.22 12.91
C LEU A 73 -0.40 -4.75 12.45
N PRO A 74 0.71 -4.23 11.87
CA PRO A 74 0.71 -2.97 11.16
C PRO A 74 -0.48 -2.83 10.19
N ILE A 75 -1.15 -1.68 10.22
CA ILE A 75 -2.40 -1.46 9.48
C ILE A 75 -2.24 -1.67 7.97
N GLY A 76 -1.07 -1.36 7.39
CA GLY A 76 -0.78 -1.60 5.97
C GLY A 76 -0.86 -3.06 5.54
N LEU A 77 -0.64 -4.01 6.47
CA LEU A 77 -0.75 -5.45 6.17
C LEU A 77 -2.20 -5.93 6.05
N TYR A 78 -3.17 -5.15 6.54
CA TYR A 78 -4.61 -5.45 6.39
C TYR A 78 -5.20 -4.90 5.08
N SER A 79 -4.36 -4.50 4.12
CA SER A 79 -4.80 -3.90 2.86
C SER A 79 -5.61 -4.85 1.97
N GLU A 80 -6.70 -4.34 1.40
CA GLU A 80 -7.54 -5.04 0.41
C GLU A 80 -6.90 -5.09 -0.98
N GLU A 81 -5.92 -4.21 -1.26
CA GLU A 81 -5.30 -4.05 -2.58
C GLU A 81 -4.70 -5.36 -3.12
N ALA A 82 -4.12 -6.18 -2.24
CA ALA A 82 -3.55 -7.48 -2.62
C ALA A 82 -4.63 -8.44 -3.15
N GLN A 83 -5.82 -8.43 -2.54
CA GLN A 83 -6.96 -9.24 -2.97
C GLN A 83 -7.56 -8.71 -4.27
N GLU A 84 -7.68 -7.39 -4.41
CA GLU A 84 -8.19 -6.78 -5.65
C GLU A 84 -7.26 -7.01 -6.85
N ALA A 85 -5.95 -6.91 -6.66
CA ALA A 85 -4.96 -7.23 -7.69
C ALA A 85 -5.14 -8.67 -8.20
N ARG A 86 -5.57 -9.60 -7.34
CA ARG A 86 -5.86 -10.99 -7.71
C ARG A 86 -7.02 -11.10 -8.70
N ASN A 87 -7.94 -10.14 -8.76
CA ASN A 87 -9.05 -10.16 -9.70
C ASN A 87 -8.60 -10.11 -11.17
N LYS A 88 -7.44 -9.49 -11.45
CA LYS A 88 -6.81 -9.53 -12.78
C LYS A 88 -6.48 -10.96 -13.19
N HIS A 89 -5.87 -11.72 -12.27
CA HIS A 89 -5.54 -13.12 -12.47
C HIS A 89 -6.78 -14.00 -12.55
N ASN A 90 -7.82 -13.75 -11.75
CA ASN A 90 -9.09 -14.47 -11.84
C ASN A 90 -9.69 -14.42 -13.25
N ARG A 91 -9.75 -13.22 -13.85
CA ARG A 91 -10.24 -13.05 -15.23
C ARG A 91 -9.37 -13.78 -16.25
N GLN A 92 -8.05 -13.72 -16.07
CA GLN A 92 -7.09 -14.40 -16.94
C GLN A 92 -7.20 -15.93 -16.85
N TYR A 93 -7.28 -16.48 -15.64
CA TYR A 93 -7.41 -17.91 -15.39
C TYR A 93 -8.69 -18.48 -15.97
N ARG A 94 -9.81 -17.79 -15.78
CA ARG A 94 -11.09 -18.19 -16.38
C ARG A 94 -11.07 -18.17 -17.91
N LYS A 95 -10.25 -17.33 -18.54
CA LYS A 95 -10.15 -17.26 -20.01
C LYS A 95 -9.30 -18.38 -20.59
N LEU A 96 -8.15 -18.65 -19.97
CA LEU A 96 -7.05 -19.44 -20.55
C LEU A 96 -6.86 -20.83 -19.92
N PHE A 97 -7.26 -21.02 -18.67
CA PHE A 97 -6.82 -22.16 -17.85
C PHE A 97 -7.96 -23.02 -17.28
N THR A 98 -9.20 -22.75 -17.65
CA THR A 98 -10.38 -23.51 -17.19
C THR A 98 -11.10 -24.20 -18.33
N ARG A 99 -11.64 -25.40 -18.09
CA ARG A 99 -12.54 -26.08 -19.03
C ARG A 99 -13.83 -25.29 -19.21
N LYS A 100 -14.34 -25.22 -20.44
CA LYS A 100 -15.56 -24.48 -20.82
C LYS A 100 -16.76 -25.38 -21.10
N THR A 101 -16.74 -26.61 -20.57
CA THR A 101 -17.79 -27.62 -20.76
C THR A 101 -19.01 -27.31 -19.90
N PHE A 102 -18.81 -27.07 -18.60
CA PHE A 102 -19.86 -26.73 -17.64
C PHE A 102 -19.38 -25.67 -16.65
N ARG A 103 -20.31 -24.86 -16.14
CA ARG A 103 -19.99 -23.82 -15.15
C ARG A 103 -19.35 -24.39 -13.89
N ILE A 104 -19.79 -25.57 -13.44
CA ILE A 104 -19.22 -26.26 -12.28
C ILE A 104 -17.75 -26.59 -12.56
N SER A 105 -17.47 -27.24 -13.70
CA SER A 105 -16.09 -27.57 -14.12
C SER A 105 -15.19 -26.34 -14.28
N THR A 106 -15.74 -25.23 -14.80
CA THR A 106 -15.00 -23.97 -14.90
C THR A 106 -14.61 -23.44 -13.52
N ASN A 107 -15.54 -23.47 -12.56
CA ASN A 107 -15.31 -22.97 -11.21
C ASN A 107 -14.34 -23.87 -10.43
N THR A 108 -14.43 -25.20 -10.59
CA THR A 108 -13.47 -26.12 -9.95
C THR A 108 -12.05 -25.90 -10.45
N ASP A 109 -11.87 -25.74 -11.77
CA ASP A 109 -10.55 -25.51 -12.36
C ASP A 109 -9.97 -24.16 -11.92
N LEU A 110 -10.82 -23.13 -11.85
CA LEU A 110 -10.43 -21.81 -11.37
C LEU A 110 -9.97 -21.88 -9.91
N LEU A 111 -10.72 -22.57 -9.05
CA LEU A 111 -10.39 -22.73 -7.64
C LEU A 111 -9.08 -23.49 -7.46
N HIS A 112 -8.91 -24.64 -8.14
CA HIS A 112 -7.67 -25.41 -8.08
C HIS A 112 -6.46 -24.58 -8.51
N ARG A 113 -6.59 -23.79 -9.58
CA ARG A 113 -5.51 -22.90 -10.03
C ARG A 113 -5.18 -21.87 -8.95
N LEU A 114 -6.19 -21.26 -8.32
CA LEU A 114 -5.98 -20.29 -7.26
C LEU A 114 -5.26 -20.90 -6.06
N LEU A 115 -5.66 -22.10 -5.63
CA LEU A 115 -5.01 -22.83 -4.54
C LEU A 115 -3.52 -23.10 -4.83
N ILE A 116 -3.19 -23.61 -6.02
CA ILE A 116 -1.80 -23.84 -6.44
C ILE A 116 -0.99 -22.54 -6.44
N THR A 117 -1.62 -21.43 -6.81
CA THR A 117 -0.92 -20.15 -6.83
C THR A 117 -0.70 -19.53 -5.45
N SER A 118 -1.62 -19.75 -4.52
CA SER A 118 -1.54 -19.26 -3.14
C SER A 118 -0.78 -20.18 -2.19
N ASP A 119 -0.41 -21.39 -2.64
CA ASP A 119 0.37 -22.33 -1.86
C ASP A 119 1.70 -21.70 -1.39
N PRO A 120 1.96 -21.61 -0.07
CA PRO A 120 3.16 -20.96 0.47
C PRO A 120 4.46 -21.66 0.08
N TYR A 121 4.45 -22.99 -0.02
CA TYR A 121 5.63 -23.78 -0.37
C TYR A 121 5.96 -23.61 -1.85
N ILE A 122 4.97 -23.62 -2.73
CA ILE A 122 5.19 -23.34 -4.15
C ILE A 122 5.58 -21.86 -4.33
N ALA A 123 5.00 -20.95 -3.56
CA ALA A 123 5.32 -19.53 -3.63
C ALA A 123 6.78 -19.23 -3.22
N SER A 124 7.31 -19.89 -2.19
CA SER A 124 8.69 -19.69 -1.73
C SER A 124 9.73 -20.18 -2.75
N LEU A 125 9.38 -21.17 -3.58
CA LEU A 125 10.22 -21.67 -4.66
C LEU A 125 10.18 -20.81 -5.94
N ARG A 126 9.19 -19.91 -6.07
CA ARG A 126 9.08 -19.01 -7.23
C ARG A 126 10.03 -17.83 -7.08
N ALA A 127 10.56 -17.37 -8.21
CA ALA A 127 11.34 -16.13 -8.24
C ALA A 127 10.48 -14.95 -7.73
N ALA A 128 10.95 -14.29 -6.68
CA ALA A 128 10.28 -13.12 -6.12
C ALA A 128 10.43 -11.92 -7.07
N PRO A 129 9.36 -11.12 -7.28
CA PRO A 129 9.48 -9.88 -8.02
C PRO A 129 10.37 -8.89 -7.26
N LYS A 130 11.18 -8.12 -7.98
CA LYS A 130 11.98 -7.03 -7.39
C LYS A 130 11.04 -5.93 -6.90
N SER A 131 11.12 -5.57 -5.62
CA SER A 131 10.39 -4.42 -5.06
C SER A 131 11.19 -3.13 -5.21
N ILE A 132 10.57 -2.08 -5.72
CA ILE A 132 11.14 -0.73 -5.70
C ILE A 132 10.82 -0.12 -4.33
N LYS A 133 11.84 0.20 -3.54
CA LYS A 133 11.66 0.94 -2.27
C LYS A 133 11.47 2.42 -2.60
N GLN A 134 10.35 3.00 -2.20
CA GLN A 134 10.11 4.44 -2.32
C GLN A 134 10.73 5.17 -1.12
N LYS A 135 11.27 6.37 -1.36
CA LYS A 135 11.86 7.21 -0.31
C LYS A 135 10.76 7.72 0.63
N MET A 136 10.96 7.51 1.93
CA MET A 136 10.04 7.99 2.97
C MET A 136 10.29 9.45 3.35
N ASP A 137 9.22 10.20 3.60
CA ASP A 137 9.32 11.57 4.06
C ASP A 137 9.84 11.69 5.52
N ARG A 138 10.48 12.81 5.83
CA ARG A 138 11.09 13.05 7.15
C ARG A 138 10.03 13.22 8.25
N GLU A 139 8.86 13.78 7.94
CA GLU A 139 7.77 13.92 8.90
C GLU A 139 7.13 12.56 9.22
N MET A 140 6.98 11.71 8.19
CA MET A 140 6.49 10.34 8.35
C MET A 140 7.39 9.53 9.29
N LYS A 141 8.72 9.60 9.14
CA LYS A 141 9.68 8.90 10.02
C LYS A 141 9.49 9.24 11.50
N LYS A 142 9.03 10.46 11.83
CA LYS A 142 8.80 10.86 13.23
C LYS A 142 7.57 10.21 13.85
N LEU A 143 6.59 9.80 13.03
CA LEU A 143 5.32 9.19 13.44
C LEU A 143 5.43 7.69 13.69
N LEU A 144 6.53 7.06 13.28
CA LEU A 144 6.75 5.63 13.45
C LEU A 144 7.43 5.31 14.78
N GLU A 145 7.16 4.11 15.29
CA GLU A 145 7.99 3.51 16.33
C GLU A 145 9.29 3.04 15.67
N LEU A 146 10.36 3.80 15.85
CA LEU A 146 11.71 3.39 15.45
C LEU A 146 12.14 2.20 16.33
N SER A 147 11.88 0.98 15.87
CA SER A 147 12.54 -0.22 16.37
C SER A 147 13.57 -0.66 15.34
N LEU A 148 14.87 -0.41 15.64
CA LEU A 148 16.10 -1.05 15.11
C LEU A 148 16.03 -1.48 13.62
N SER A 149 16.67 -0.83 12.65
CA SER A 149 18.08 -0.42 12.58
C SER A 149 18.28 0.50 11.37
N ASP A 150 18.86 1.67 11.59
CA ASP A 150 19.37 2.58 10.54
C ASP A 150 20.65 2.02 9.89
N GLU A 151 20.58 0.81 9.33
CA GLU A 151 21.73 0.17 8.67
C GLU A 151 21.28 -0.57 7.41
N GLU A 152 20.69 0.14 6.43
CA GLU A 152 20.80 -0.20 4.99
C GLU A 152 20.48 1.05 4.14
N ASP A 153 21.15 2.16 4.43
CA ASP A 153 21.37 3.23 3.44
C ASP A 153 22.80 3.05 2.90
N SER A 154 23.04 1.99 2.12
CA SER A 154 24.24 1.85 1.29
C SER A 154 23.85 1.42 -0.14
N VAL A 155 23.73 2.45 -0.97
CA VAL A 155 24.14 2.52 -2.38
C VAL A 155 24.47 1.18 -3.06
N ILE A 156 23.64 0.78 -4.02
CA ILE A 156 24.15 0.15 -5.26
C ILE A 156 23.47 0.85 -6.43
N VAL A 157 24.18 1.84 -6.97
CA VAL A 157 24.01 2.24 -8.37
C VAL A 157 24.68 1.14 -9.18
N SER A 158 23.89 0.32 -9.87
CA SER A 158 24.40 -0.51 -10.96
C SER A 158 23.95 0.16 -12.26
N GLU A 159 24.81 1.03 -12.79
CA GLU A 159 24.95 1.17 -14.24
C GLU A 159 25.13 -0.23 -14.81
N ASP A 160 24.29 -0.62 -15.77
CA ASP A 160 24.68 -1.67 -16.68
C ASP A 160 24.40 -1.23 -18.12
N SER A 161 25.52 -1.08 -18.81
CA SER A 161 25.69 -0.77 -20.22
C SER A 161 25.36 -2.04 -21.00
N SER A 162 24.25 -2.04 -21.73
CA SER A 162 23.95 -3.11 -22.68
C SER A 162 24.87 -3.01 -23.90
N GLU A 163 25.99 -3.73 -23.87
CA GLU A 163 26.71 -4.11 -25.08
C GLU A 163 25.95 -5.26 -25.77
N GLU A 164 25.28 -4.95 -26.88
CA GLU A 164 24.79 -5.95 -27.82
C GLU A 164 26.00 -6.56 -28.55
N SER A 165 26.31 -7.83 -28.30
CA SER A 165 27.14 -8.62 -29.20
C SER A 165 26.27 -9.58 -30.01
N SER A 166 26.09 -9.18 -31.27
CA SER A 166 25.69 -10.04 -32.38
C SER A 166 26.61 -11.27 -32.46
N SER A 167 26.03 -12.47 -32.51
CA SER A 167 26.67 -13.60 -33.19
C SER A 167 25.63 -14.40 -33.96
N SER A 168 25.72 -14.24 -35.27
CA SER A 168 25.19 -15.08 -36.32
C SER A 168 25.94 -16.41 -36.39
N GLU A 169 25.21 -17.51 -36.51
CA GLU A 169 25.52 -18.70 -37.32
C GLU A 169 24.22 -19.46 -37.62
#